data_AF-A0A918E838-F1
#
_entry.id   AF-A0A918E838-F1
#
_cell.length_a   1.000
_cell.length_b   1.000
_cell.length_c   1.000
_cell.angle_alpha   90.00
_cell.angle_beta   90.00
_cell.angle_gamma   90.00
#
_symmetry.space_group_name_H-M   'P 1'
#
loop_
_entity.id
_entity.type
_entity.pdbx_description
1 polymer ?
#
loop_
_entity_poly.entity_id
_entity_poly.type
_entity_poly.pdbx_seq_one_letter_code
_entity_poly.pdbx_strand_id
1 'polypeptide(L)'
;MADRLEFTTRHFSLNNPRGEEQGDVPMLLRRLASTLEELGRIEIRDLVLHTDSDDDGDPWPFVTVYYDQVQQEEPPAGNGYGTHL
;
A
#
# COMPACT_ATOMS: atom_id res chain seq x y z
N MET A 1 10.74 -7.47 29.95
CA MET A 1 9.40 -7.46 29.31
C MET A 1 9.66 -7.40 27.82
N ALA A 2 9.23 -8.41 27.07
CA ALA A 2 9.47 -8.44 25.64
C ALA A 2 8.63 -7.34 24.99
N ASP A 3 9.30 -6.42 24.30
CA ASP A 3 8.68 -5.48 23.39
C ASP A 3 7.90 -6.32 22.37
N ARG A 4 6.57 -6.31 22.47
CA ARG A 4 5.72 -7.02 21.53
C ARG A 4 5.83 -6.22 20.23
N LEU A 5 6.74 -6.63 19.34
CA LEU A 5 6.78 -6.17 17.96
C LEU A 5 5.34 -6.24 17.42
N GLU A 6 4.67 -5.09 17.37
CA GLU A 6 3.34 -5.00 16.80
C GLU A 6 3.53 -5.12 15.29
N PHE A 7 3.46 -6.35 14.79
CA PHE A 7 3.35 -6.62 13.36
C PHE A 7 1.97 -6.19 12.89
N THR A 8 1.74 -4.88 12.80
CA THR A 8 0.53 -4.35 12.20
C THR A 8 0.73 -4.37 10.68
N THR A 9 0.37 -5.48 10.04
CA THR A 9 0.30 -5.53 8.57
C THR A 9 -0.67 -4.44 8.12
N ARG A 10 -0.16 -3.46 7.39
CA ARG A 10 -0.99 -2.35 6.88
C ARG A 10 -1.75 -2.85 5.67
N HIS A 11 -2.95 -2.31 5.46
CA HIS A 11 -3.71 -2.62 4.26
C HIS A 11 -4.56 -1.44 3.81
N PHE A 12 -4.88 -1.44 2.52
CA PHE A 12 -5.93 -0.59 1.94
C PHE A 12 -6.69 -1.37 0.88
N SER A 13 -7.94 -0.98 0.65
CA SER A 13 -8.76 -1.49 -0.45
C SER A 13 -9.06 -0.37 -1.44
N LEU A 14 -9.10 -0.72 -2.72
CA LEU A 14 -9.36 0.21 -3.82
C LEU A 14 -10.35 -0.41 -4.80
N ASN A 15 -11.34 0.37 -5.19
CA ASN A 15 -12.33 0.05 -6.22
C ASN A 15 -12.51 1.24 -7.17
N ASN A 16 -13.07 1.00 -8.35
CA ASN A 16 -13.45 2.09 -9.26
C ASN A 16 -14.61 2.92 -8.68
N PRO A 17 -14.72 4.21 -9.02
CA PRO A 17 -15.90 4.98 -8.64
C PRO A 17 -17.16 4.36 -9.26
N ARG A 18 -18.31 4.60 -8.62
CA ARG A 18 -19.61 4.19 -9.16
C ARG A 18 -19.83 4.83 -10.54
N GLY A 19 -20.35 4.07 -11.50
CA GLY A 19 -20.68 4.56 -12.84
C GLY A 19 -20.23 3.63 -13.97
N GLU A 20 -20.08 4.18 -15.17
CA GLU A 20 -19.83 3.42 -16.41
C GLU A 20 -18.56 2.54 -16.34
N GLU A 21 -17.52 3.01 -15.64
CA GLU A 21 -16.23 2.31 -15.51
C GLU A 21 -16.11 1.51 -14.21
N GLN A 22 -17.20 1.34 -13.45
CA GLN A 22 -17.22 0.63 -12.16
C GLN A 22 -16.62 -0.78 -12.26
N GLY A 23 -16.97 -1.50 -13.33
CA GLY A 23 -16.50 -2.86 -13.61
C GLY A 23 -15.17 -2.95 -14.37
N ASP A 24 -14.53 -1.82 -14.74
CA ASP A 24 -13.32 -1.82 -15.57
C ASP A 24 -12.08 -2.26 -14.78
N VAL A 25 -11.77 -3.56 -14.85
CA VAL A 25 -10.59 -4.15 -14.18
C VAL A 25 -9.27 -3.53 -14.67
N PRO A 26 -9.01 -3.36 -15.98
CA PRO A 26 -7.82 -2.63 -16.44
C PRO A 26 -7.64 -1.23 -15.83
N MET A 27 -8.71 -0.44 -15.72
CA MET A 27 -8.67 0.87 -15.05
C MET A 27 -8.34 0.73 -13.57
N LEU A 28 -8.94 -0.24 -12.87
CA LEU A 28 -8.64 -0.51 -11.47
C LEU A 28 -7.14 -0.80 -11.25
N LEU A 29 -6.54 -1.63 -12.11
CA LEU A 29 -5.12 -1.97 -12.03
C LEU A 29 -4.21 -0.77 -12.33
N ARG A 30 -4.59 0.12 -13.24
CA ARG A 30 -3.85 1.38 -13.47
C ARG A 30 -3.91 2.30 -12.27
N ARG A 31 -5.09 2.46 -11.66
CA ARG A 31 -5.27 3.27 -10.44
C ARG A 31 -4.46 2.69 -9.28
N LEU A 32 -4.47 1.37 -9.13
CA LEU A 32 -3.65 0.69 -8.15
C LEU A 32 -2.17 1.02 -8.34
N ALA A 33 -1.65 0.93 -9.58
CA ALA A 33 -0.26 1.26 -9.87
C ALA A 33 0.08 2.70 -9.43
N SER A 34 -0.75 3.68 -9.78
CA SER A 34 -0.55 5.07 -9.35
C SER A 34 -0.57 5.23 -7.83
N THR A 35 -1.49 4.56 -7.13
CA THR A 35 -1.53 4.58 -5.66
C THR A 35 -0.27 3.97 -5.03
N LEU A 36 0.27 2.89 -5.60
CA LEU A 36 1.51 2.28 -5.11
C LEU A 36 2.72 3.19 -5.33
N GLU A 37 2.77 3.91 -6.45
CA GLU A 37 3.81 4.93 -6.71
C GLU A 37 3.75 6.07 -5.69
N GLU A 38 2.55 6.54 -5.33
CA GLU A 38 2.34 7.61 -4.34
C GLU A 38 2.71 7.20 -2.91
N LEU A 39 2.49 5.92 -2.54
CA LEU A 39 2.86 5.39 -1.23
C LEU A 39 4.39 5.31 -1.02
N GLY A 40 5.17 5.36 -2.09
CA GLY A 40 6.63 5.33 -2.03
C GLY A 40 7.17 3.93 -1.69
N ARG A 41 8.22 3.87 -0.85
CA ARG A 41 8.90 2.61 -0.53
C ARG A 41 8.10 1.77 0.47
N ILE A 42 7.42 0.77 -0.06
CA ILE A 42 6.71 -0.25 0.70
C ILE A 42 7.12 -1.65 0.24
N GLU A 43 6.97 -2.63 1.12
CA GLU A 43 7.06 -4.04 0.77
C GLU A 43 5.65 -4.62 0.71
N ILE A 44 5.22 -5.06 -0.47
CA ILE A 44 3.90 -5.69 -0.64
C ILE A 44 4.01 -7.14 -0.16
N ARG A 45 3.18 -7.49 0.83
CA ARG A 45 3.05 -8.86 1.33
C ARG A 45 2.06 -9.69 0.51
N ASP A 46 0.92 -9.10 0.18
CA ASP A 46 -0.15 -9.78 -0.54
C ASP A 46 -1.04 -8.78 -1.29
N LEU A 47 -1.68 -9.27 -2.35
CA LEU A 47 -2.63 -8.53 -3.17
C LEU A 47 -3.78 -9.45 -3.54
N VAL A 48 -4.98 -9.10 -3.09
CA VAL A 48 -6.19 -9.87 -3.34
C VAL A 48 -7.11 -9.07 -4.24
N LEU A 49 -7.41 -9.58 -5.44
CA LEU A 49 -8.47 -9.07 -6.31
C LEU A 49 -9.75 -9.87 -6.04
N HIS A 50 -10.82 -9.18 -5.68
CA HIS A 50 -12.13 -9.76 -5.47
C HIS A 50 -13.20 -8.97 -6.23
N THR A 51 -14.38 -9.52 -6.41
CA THR A 51 -15.52 -8.83 -7.00
C THR A 51 -16.72 -9.11 -6.13
N ASP A 52 -17.28 -8.05 -5.56
CA ASP A 52 -18.58 -8.09 -4.90
C ASP A 52 -19.66 -7.53 -5.83
N SER A 53 -20.92 -7.55 -5.40
CA SER A 53 -21.99 -6.81 -6.06
C SER A 53 -22.28 -5.53 -5.28
N ASP A 54 -22.63 -4.46 -5.99
CA ASP A 54 -23.15 -3.26 -5.34
C ASP A 54 -24.64 -3.40 -4.94
N ASP A 55 -25.23 -2.35 -4.40
CA ASP A 55 -26.64 -2.35 -3.96
C ASP A 55 -27.65 -2.64 -5.09
N ASP A 56 -27.27 -2.39 -6.35
CA ASP A 56 -28.08 -2.66 -7.55
C ASP A 56 -27.78 -4.05 -8.15
N GLY A 57 -26.80 -4.78 -7.58
CA GLY A 57 -26.37 -6.10 -8.02
C GLY A 57 -25.27 -6.08 -9.07
N ASP A 58 -24.79 -4.90 -9.49
CA ASP A 58 -23.75 -4.77 -10.50
C ASP A 58 -22.38 -5.17 -9.95
N PRO A 59 -21.54 -5.87 -10.74
CA PRO A 59 -20.23 -6.31 -10.27
C PRO A 59 -19.33 -5.11 -9.99
N TRP A 60 -18.73 -5.11 -8.80
CA TRP A 60 -17.80 -4.09 -8.36
C TRP A 60 -16.46 -4.71 -7.94
N PRO A 61 -15.52 -4.84 -8.90
CA PRO A 61 -14.18 -5.32 -8.60
C PRO A 61 -13.45 -4.38 -7.64
N PHE A 62 -12.73 -4.96 -6.69
CA PHE A 62 -11.86 -4.24 -5.78
C PHE A 62 -10.60 -5.05 -5.47
N VAL A 63 -9.52 -4.34 -5.19
CA VAL A 63 -8.24 -4.91 -4.78
C VAL A 63 -7.95 -4.53 -3.34
N THR A 64 -7.51 -5.48 -2.53
CA THR A 64 -6.96 -5.22 -1.20
C THR A 64 -5.47 -5.51 -1.22
N VAL A 65 -4.66 -4.54 -0.77
CA VAL A 65 -3.20 -4.65 -0.70
C VAL A 65 -2.80 -4.74 0.76
N TYR A 66 -1.96 -5.72 1.09
CA TYR A 66 -1.32 -5.87 2.39
C TYR A 66 0.17 -5.55 2.25
N TYR A 67 0.71 -4.69 3.10
CA TYR A 67 2.08 -4.18 2.95
C TYR A 67 2.70 -3.75 4.29
N ASP A 68 4.02 -3.60 4.28
CA ASP A 68 4.79 -2.94 5.34
C ASP A 68 5.46 -1.67 4.83
N GLN A 69 5.75 -0.76 5.74
CA GLN A 69 6.68 0.33 5.46
C GLN A 69 8.11 -0.16 5.60
N VAL A 70 8.93 0.12 4.59
CA VAL A 70 10.38 -0.03 4.72
C VAL A 70 10.85 1.07 5.65
N GLN A 71 11.36 0.73 6.83
CA GLN A 71 12.00 1.72 7.70
C GLN A 71 13.16 2.34 6.92
N GLN A 72 13.14 3.66 6.74
CA GLN A 72 14.32 4.34 6.20
C GLN A 72 15.41 4.23 7.25
N GLU A 73 16.46 3.46 6.97
CA GLU A 73 17.69 3.52 7.74
C GLU A 73 18.25 4.95 7.59
N GLU A 74 18.11 5.79 8.63
CA GLU A 74 18.82 7.06 8.70
C GLU A 74 20.32 6.76 8.55
N PRO A 75 21.04 7.41 7.62
CA PRO A 75 22.48 7.21 7.51
C PRO A 75 23.12 7.52 8.87
N PRO A 76 24.06 6.70 9.36
CA PRO A 76 24.66 6.93 10.67
C PRO A 76 25.23 8.35 10.69
N ALA A 77 24.78 9.15 11.67
CA ALA A 77 25.25 10.50 11.88
C ALA A 77 26.78 10.48 11.81
N GLY A 78 27.35 11.15 10.81
CA GLY A 78 28.78 11.15 10.58
C GLY A 78 29.49 11.52 11.86
N ASN A 79 30.32 10.61 12.37
CA ASN A 79 31.13 10.86 13.56
C ASN A 79 32.03 12.06 13.28
N GLY A 80 31.64 13.22 13.80
CA GLY A 80 32.43 14.44 13.82
C GLY A 80 33.62 14.27 14.74
N TYR A 81 34.64 13.52 14.30
CA TYR A 81 35.98 13.64 14.86
C TYR A 81 36.60 14.92 14.29
N GLY A 82 36.24 16.04 14.92
CA GLY A 82 36.99 17.28 14.79
C GLY A 82 38.39 17.06 15.33
N THR A 83 39.36 17.07 14.42
CA THR A 83 40.79 17.19 14.72
C THR A 83 41.03 18.37 15.65
N HIS A 84 41.45 18.11 16.89
CA HIS A 84 42.21 19.09 17.66
C HIS A 84 43.65 19.06 17.14
N LEU A 85 44.03 20.15 16.47
CA LEU A 85 45.42 20.59 16.30
C LEU A 85 45.60 21.86 17.13
#